data_AF-A0A1I7VEP1-F1
#
_entry.id   AF-A0A1I7VEP1-F1
#
_cell.length_a   1.000
_cell.length_b   1.000
_cell.length_c   1.000
_cell.angle_alpha   90.00
_cell.angle_beta   90.00
_cell.angle_gamma   90.00
#
_symmetry.space_group_name_H-M   'P 1'
#
loop_
_entity.id
_entity.type
_entity.pdbx_description
1 polymer ?
#
loop_
_entity_poly.entity_id
_entity_poly.type
_entity_poly.pdbx_seq_one_letter_code
_entity_poly.pdbx_strand_id
1 'polypeptide(L)'
;MAVFIGRALLNVVETTIEDTIILYRDEPDLQLLVDWIQINAKCCGAFSPHDWNNNIYFSDASILRTYGSLEAGGVPFSCCKETKSTMASLSNMYCGLNARKSSPLALHDKSVFLREDIHQEGCIEMIKKFLIDNMLYIAPAFFIFFVIHLFCLFSACILQNQIFEQQEEWYSTGKLKLFVYDQ
;
A
#
# COMPACT_ATOMS: atom_id res chain seq x y z
N MET A 1 7.83 26.04 5.08
CA MET A 1 8.64 24.83 4.89
C MET A 1 7.77 23.56 4.93
N ALA A 2 6.97 23.32 5.98
CA ALA A 2 6.03 22.18 6.05
C ALA A 2 5.01 22.08 4.88
N VAL A 3 4.48 23.22 4.41
CA VAL A 3 3.53 23.26 3.27
C VAL A 3 4.19 22.88 1.93
N PHE A 4 5.48 23.18 1.75
CA PHE A 4 6.22 22.87 0.53
C PHE A 4 6.61 21.39 0.48
N ILE A 5 6.99 20.83 1.64
CA ILE A 5 7.24 19.39 1.81
C ILE A 5 5.95 18.60 1.56
N GLY A 6 4.81 19.06 2.09
CA GLY A 6 3.51 18.41 1.85
C GLY A 6 3.13 18.36 0.37
N ARG A 7 3.38 19.42 -0.41
CA ARG A 7 3.09 19.45 -1.86
C ARG A 7 4.04 18.58 -2.68
N ALA A 8 5.34 18.61 -2.37
CA ALA A 8 6.31 17.74 -3.04
C ALA A 8 6.00 16.25 -2.78
N LEU A 9 5.61 15.92 -1.55
CA LEU A 9 5.27 14.55 -1.16
C LEU A 9 3.99 14.07 -1.85
N LEU A 10 2.96 14.92 -1.98
CA LEU A 10 1.74 14.59 -2.72
C LEU A 10 2.01 14.32 -4.19
N ASN A 11 2.83 15.13 -4.85
CA ASN A 11 3.17 14.92 -6.27
C ASN A 11 3.95 13.61 -6.48
N VAL A 12 4.89 13.29 -5.58
CA VAL A 12 5.62 12.01 -5.64
C VAL A 12 4.68 10.84 -5.42
N VAL A 13 3.77 10.94 -4.45
CA VAL A 13 2.76 9.90 -4.19
C VAL A 13 1.85 9.72 -5.41
N GLU A 14 1.38 10.80 -6.03
CA GLU A 14 0.50 10.75 -7.21
C GLU A 14 1.20 10.06 -8.40
N THR A 15 2.41 10.50 -8.76
CA THR A 15 3.19 9.88 -9.85
C THR A 15 3.56 8.42 -9.59
N THR A 16 3.92 8.08 -8.35
CA THR A 16 4.27 6.70 -7.97
C THR A 16 3.05 5.77 -8.05
N ILE A 17 1.86 6.29 -7.76
CA ILE A 17 0.62 5.52 -7.81
C ILE A 17 0.15 5.29 -9.27
N GLU A 18 0.38 6.24 -10.18
CA GLU A 18 0.10 6.04 -11.61
C GLU A 18 0.98 4.92 -12.19
N ASP A 19 2.28 4.92 -11.90
CA ASP A 19 3.21 3.86 -12.31
C ASP A 19 2.83 2.49 -11.75
N THR A 20 2.28 2.47 -10.52
CA THR A 20 1.86 1.23 -9.84
C THR A 20 0.73 0.52 -10.61
N ILE A 21 -0.23 1.25 -11.15
CA ILE A 21 -1.34 0.66 -11.94
C ILE A 21 -0.84 0.18 -13.30
N ILE A 22 0.07 0.94 -13.93
CA ILE A 22 0.65 0.57 -15.23
C ILE A 22 1.41 -0.76 -15.11
N LEU A 23 2.26 -0.90 -14.09
CA LEU A 23 3.14 -2.06 -13.88
C LEU A 23 2.50 -3.22 -13.11
N TYR A 24 1.24 -3.10 -12.70
CA TYR A 24 0.55 -4.06 -11.83
C TYR A 24 0.67 -5.54 -12.27
N ARG A 25 0.62 -5.82 -13.58
CA ARG A 25 0.74 -7.19 -14.13
C ARG A 25 2.17 -7.63 -14.41
N ASP A 26 3.09 -6.68 -14.51
CA ASP A 26 4.46 -6.94 -14.93
C ASP A 26 5.37 -7.22 -13.72
N GLU A 27 5.03 -6.66 -12.54
CA GLU A 27 5.79 -6.83 -11.30
C GLU A 27 4.97 -7.58 -10.22
N PRO A 28 5.41 -8.76 -9.76
CA PRO A 28 4.65 -9.58 -8.80
C PRO A 28 4.49 -8.92 -7.43
N ASP A 29 5.50 -8.16 -6.99
CA ASP A 29 5.46 -7.46 -5.69
C ASP A 29 4.46 -6.30 -5.72
N LEU A 30 4.37 -5.58 -6.85
CA LEU A 30 3.36 -4.53 -7.04
C LEU A 30 1.96 -5.14 -7.07
N GLN A 31 1.79 -6.29 -7.72
CA GLN A 31 0.51 -6.99 -7.75
C GLN A 31 0.04 -7.33 -6.32
N LEU A 32 0.91 -7.94 -5.50
CA LEU A 32 0.61 -8.28 -4.11
C LEU A 32 0.26 -7.04 -3.28
N LEU A 33 1.03 -5.97 -3.43
CA LEU A 33 0.80 -4.72 -2.70
C LEU A 33 -0.54 -4.09 -3.06
N VAL A 34 -0.85 -3.95 -4.35
CA VAL A 34 -2.11 -3.37 -4.83
C VAL A 34 -3.29 -4.21 -4.38
N ASP A 35 -3.20 -5.53 -4.53
CA ASP A 35 -4.27 -6.45 -4.11
C ASP A 35 -4.52 -6.35 -2.60
N TRP A 36 -3.45 -6.34 -1.80
CA TRP A 36 -3.56 -6.18 -0.35
C TRP A 36 -4.21 -4.86 0.04
N ILE A 37 -3.81 -3.74 -0.58
CA ILE A 37 -4.39 -2.43 -0.31
C ILE A 37 -5.88 -2.41 -0.68
N GLN A 38 -6.24 -2.86 -1.89
CA GLN A 38 -7.63 -2.81 -2.37
C GLN A 38 -8.58 -3.65 -1.53
N ILE A 39 -8.15 -4.85 -1.12
CA ILE A 39 -8.92 -5.72 -0.24
C ILE A 39 -9.11 -5.09 1.15
N ASN A 40 -8.03 -4.62 1.78
CA ASN A 40 -8.08 -4.15 3.16
C ASN A 40 -8.73 -2.76 3.30
N ALA A 41 -8.42 -1.85 2.36
CA ALA A 41 -8.99 -0.51 2.35
C ALA A 41 -10.36 -0.45 1.66
N LYS A 42 -10.85 -1.57 1.08
CA LYS A 42 -12.18 -1.70 0.47
C LYS A 42 -12.40 -0.63 -0.60
N CYS A 43 -11.43 -0.51 -1.50
CA CYS A 43 -11.31 0.52 -2.53
C CYS A 43 -10.93 -0.12 -3.87
N CYS A 44 -10.98 0.66 -4.96
CA CYS A 44 -10.56 0.21 -6.27
C CYS A 44 -9.92 1.33 -7.08
N GLY A 45 -8.74 1.05 -7.64
CA GLY A 45 -7.92 2.07 -8.29
C GLY A 45 -7.30 3.05 -7.29
N ALA A 46 -6.59 4.05 -7.81
CA ALA A 46 -5.95 5.08 -7.01
C ALA A 46 -6.98 6.10 -6.52
N PHE A 47 -7.70 6.67 -7.46
CA PHE A 47 -8.76 7.67 -7.30
C PHE A 47 -10.12 7.09 -7.70
N SER A 48 -10.15 6.17 -8.66
CA SER A 48 -11.38 5.56 -9.18
C SER A 48 -11.09 4.21 -9.86
N PRO A 49 -12.08 3.30 -9.97
CA PRO A 49 -11.97 2.12 -10.84
C PRO A 49 -11.55 2.45 -12.28
N HIS A 50 -11.77 3.67 -12.77
CA HIS A 50 -11.38 4.07 -14.11
C HIS A 50 -9.87 4.11 -14.33
N ASP A 51 -9.06 4.23 -13.29
CA ASP A 51 -7.59 4.30 -13.39
C ASP A 51 -7.00 3.05 -14.05
N TRP A 52 -7.71 1.91 -13.95
CA TRP A 52 -7.39 0.68 -14.65
C TRP A 52 -7.40 0.79 -16.19
N ASN A 53 -7.84 1.92 -16.76
CA ASN A 53 -7.65 2.20 -18.19
C ASN A 53 -6.20 2.48 -18.57
N ASN A 54 -5.35 2.85 -17.61
CA ASN A 54 -3.93 3.09 -17.83
C ASN A 54 -3.13 1.79 -17.92
N ASN A 55 -3.70 0.67 -17.49
CA ASN A 55 -3.07 -0.64 -17.59
C ASN A 55 -3.39 -1.31 -18.93
N ILE A 56 -2.36 -1.80 -19.64
CA ILE A 56 -2.50 -2.39 -20.99
C ILE A 56 -3.36 -3.67 -21.04
N TYR A 57 -3.57 -4.35 -19.91
CA TYR A 57 -4.37 -5.57 -19.84
C TYR A 57 -5.86 -5.26 -19.55
N PHE A 58 -6.11 -4.24 -18.72
CA PHE A 58 -7.46 -3.86 -18.27
C PHE A 58 -8.10 -2.74 -19.07
N SER A 59 -7.34 -2.06 -19.93
CA SER A 59 -7.83 -0.94 -20.74
C SER A 59 -9.07 -1.29 -21.56
N ASP A 60 -9.96 -0.32 -21.72
CA ASP A 60 -11.19 -0.44 -22.50
C ASP A 60 -10.97 -0.28 -24.01
N ALA A 61 -9.73 -0.05 -24.44
CA ALA A 61 -9.33 0.13 -25.82
C ALA A 61 -9.96 -0.92 -26.73
N SER A 62 -10.55 -0.46 -27.85
CA SER A 62 -11.28 -1.32 -28.79
C SER A 62 -10.43 -2.50 -29.27
N ILE A 63 -9.13 -2.28 -29.47
CA ILE A 63 -8.18 -3.31 -29.91
C ILE A 63 -8.09 -4.49 -28.94
N LEU A 64 -8.06 -4.25 -27.62
CA LEU A 64 -7.99 -5.31 -26.62
C LEU A 64 -9.29 -6.13 -26.57
N ARG A 65 -10.43 -5.47 -26.82
CA ARG A 65 -11.72 -6.12 -26.96
C ARG A 65 -11.77 -6.97 -28.23
N THR A 66 -11.21 -6.48 -29.34
CA THR A 66 -11.14 -7.20 -30.62
C THR A 66 -10.29 -8.47 -30.53
N TYR A 67 -9.17 -8.42 -29.79
CA TYR A 67 -8.34 -9.61 -29.53
C TYR A 67 -8.90 -10.55 -28.45
N GLY A 68 -10.06 -10.24 -27.87
CA GLY A 68 -10.73 -11.12 -26.92
C GLY A 68 -10.07 -11.18 -25.55
N SER A 69 -9.34 -10.15 -25.13
CA SER A 69 -8.82 -10.08 -23.75
C SER A 69 -9.99 -10.09 -22.77
N LEU A 70 -10.03 -11.11 -21.90
CA LEU A 70 -11.09 -11.29 -20.91
C LEU A 70 -11.13 -10.14 -19.90
N GLU A 71 -9.96 -9.57 -19.60
CA GLU A 71 -9.77 -8.54 -18.58
C GLU A 71 -10.02 -7.11 -19.11
N ALA A 72 -10.12 -6.95 -20.43
CA ALA A 72 -10.33 -5.65 -21.06
C ALA A 72 -11.66 -5.01 -20.62
N GLY A 73 -11.60 -3.78 -20.13
CA GLY A 73 -12.73 -3.07 -19.54
C GLY A 73 -13.19 -3.65 -18.19
N GLY A 74 -12.33 -4.43 -17.53
CA GLY A 74 -12.51 -4.95 -16.19
C GLY A 74 -11.65 -4.22 -15.15
N VAL A 75 -11.58 -4.81 -13.96
CA VAL A 75 -10.70 -4.47 -12.84
C VAL A 75 -10.18 -5.77 -12.20
N PRO A 76 -9.11 -5.74 -11.39
CA PRO A 76 -8.67 -6.93 -10.66
C PRO A 76 -9.69 -7.46 -9.66
N PHE A 77 -9.51 -8.71 -9.26
CA PHE A 77 -10.39 -9.37 -8.30
C PHE A 77 -10.37 -8.70 -6.92
N SER A 78 -9.27 -8.04 -6.54
CA SER A 78 -9.12 -7.33 -5.27
C SER A 78 -10.06 -6.13 -5.12
N CYS A 79 -10.61 -5.62 -6.23
CA CYS A 79 -11.68 -4.62 -6.23
C CYS A 79 -13.07 -5.19 -5.88
N CYS A 80 -13.24 -6.51 -5.80
CA CYS A 80 -14.53 -7.15 -5.57
C CYS A 80 -14.97 -7.08 -4.10
N LYS A 81 -16.22 -6.66 -3.87
CA LYS A 81 -16.83 -6.63 -2.54
C LYS A 81 -17.12 -8.04 -2.07
N GLU A 82 -16.61 -8.45 -0.91
CA GLU A 82 -16.94 -9.76 -0.32
C GLU A 82 -18.47 -10.01 -0.25
N THR A 83 -18.95 -11.03 -0.97
CA THR A 83 -20.35 -11.49 -0.87
C THR A 83 -20.57 -12.26 0.42
N LYS A 84 -21.59 -11.89 1.20
CA LYS A 84 -21.93 -12.47 2.51
C LYS A 84 -22.32 -13.97 2.51
N SER A 85 -22.31 -14.67 1.38
CA SER A 85 -22.68 -16.08 1.32
C SER A 85 -21.46 -17.00 1.49
N THR A 86 -21.51 -17.85 2.51
CA THR A 86 -20.46 -18.81 2.92
C THR A 86 -20.09 -19.85 1.84
N MET A 87 -20.79 -19.87 0.71
CA MET A 87 -20.56 -20.73 -0.47
C MET A 87 -20.00 -19.97 -1.68
N ALA A 88 -19.63 -18.69 -1.54
CA ALA A 88 -19.26 -17.81 -2.65
C ALA A 88 -17.82 -17.27 -2.59
N SER A 89 -16.96 -17.77 -1.70
CA SER A 89 -15.55 -17.35 -1.63
C SER A 89 -14.80 -17.61 -2.96
N LEU A 90 -15.20 -18.63 -3.72
CA LEU A 90 -14.68 -18.91 -5.07
C LEU A 90 -15.45 -18.19 -6.20
N SER A 91 -16.63 -17.63 -5.93
CA SER A 91 -17.52 -17.08 -6.97
C SER A 91 -17.23 -15.62 -7.32
N ASN A 92 -16.53 -14.89 -6.46
CA ASN A 92 -16.42 -13.43 -6.59
C ASN A 92 -15.18 -12.97 -7.38
N MET A 93 -14.28 -13.87 -7.74
CA MET A 93 -13.11 -13.53 -8.57
C MET A 93 -13.51 -13.02 -9.98
N TYR A 94 -14.70 -13.41 -10.46
CA TYR A 94 -15.24 -12.99 -11.75
C TYR A 94 -15.94 -11.63 -11.72
N CYS A 95 -16.14 -11.01 -10.55
CA CYS A 95 -16.86 -9.75 -10.45
C CYS A 95 -16.15 -8.62 -11.23
N GLY A 96 -14.81 -8.65 -11.26
CA GLY A 96 -13.98 -7.67 -11.94
C GLY A 96 -14.10 -7.72 -13.47
N LEU A 97 -14.59 -8.81 -14.05
CA LEU A 97 -14.74 -8.94 -15.49
C LEU A 97 -15.87 -8.06 -16.01
N ASN A 98 -15.57 -7.29 -17.05
CA ASN A 98 -16.52 -6.35 -17.67
C ASN A 98 -17.08 -5.31 -16.68
N ALA A 99 -16.43 -5.10 -15.53
CA ALA A 99 -16.96 -4.25 -14.47
C ALA A 99 -17.12 -2.78 -14.87
N ARG A 100 -16.45 -2.35 -15.95
CA ARG A 100 -16.46 -0.99 -16.48
C ARG A 100 -17.00 -0.91 -17.92
N LYS A 101 -17.61 -1.97 -18.44
CA LYS A 101 -18.17 -1.96 -19.80
C LYS A 101 -19.53 -1.25 -19.81
N SER A 102 -19.67 -0.26 -20.70
CA SER A 102 -20.95 0.37 -21.03
C SER A 102 -21.97 -0.69 -21.46
N SER A 103 -23.17 -0.66 -20.85
CA SER A 103 -24.29 -1.51 -21.27
C SER A 103 -24.65 -1.23 -22.74
N PRO A 104 -24.84 -2.26 -23.60
CA PRO A 104 -25.30 -2.08 -24.97
C PRO A 104 -26.66 -1.37 -25.09
N LEU A 105 -27.42 -1.27 -23.99
CA LEU A 105 -28.76 -0.70 -23.91
C LEU A 105 -28.80 0.76 -23.43
N ALA A 106 -27.66 1.34 -23.03
CA ALA A 106 -27.58 2.74 -22.59
C ALA A 106 -27.53 3.69 -23.80
N LEU A 107 -28.65 3.80 -24.52
CA LEU A 107 -28.76 4.58 -25.76
C LEU A 107 -28.82 6.11 -25.53
N HIS A 108 -28.76 6.61 -24.29
CA HIS A 108 -29.01 8.03 -24.03
C HIS A 108 -28.21 8.67 -22.88
N ASP A 109 -27.35 7.91 -22.19
CA ASP A 109 -26.47 8.47 -21.17
C ASP A 109 -25.07 7.86 -21.31
N LYS A 110 -24.07 8.72 -21.53
CA LYS A 110 -22.66 8.35 -21.67
C LYS A 110 -22.02 8.15 -20.29
N SER A 111 -22.80 7.70 -19.31
CA SER A 111 -22.27 7.31 -18.00
C SER A 111 -21.61 5.94 -18.15
N VAL A 112 -20.34 5.86 -17.75
CA VAL A 112 -19.62 4.59 -17.75
C VAL A 112 -20.29 3.70 -16.70
N PHE A 113 -20.88 2.59 -17.14
CA PHE A 113 -21.50 1.62 -16.24
C PHE A 113 -20.42 0.99 -15.36
N LEU A 114 -20.54 1.19 -14.05
CA LEU A 114 -19.74 0.55 -13.02
C LEU A 114 -20.59 -0.52 -12.35
N ARG A 115 -20.04 -1.73 -12.26
CA ARG A 115 -20.72 -2.83 -11.59
C ARG A 115 -20.88 -2.54 -10.09
N GLU A 116 -22.00 -2.97 -9.50
CA GLU A 116 -22.31 -2.67 -8.08
C GLU A 116 -21.55 -3.56 -7.08
N ASP A 117 -21.07 -4.73 -7.52
CA ASP A 117 -20.32 -5.70 -6.73
C ASP A 117 -18.81 -5.38 -6.62
N ILE A 118 -18.36 -4.26 -7.21
CA ILE A 118 -17.01 -3.71 -7.00
C ILE A 118 -17.01 -2.49 -6.08
N HIS A 119 -15.87 -2.25 -5.42
CA HIS A 119 -15.59 -0.99 -4.75
C HIS A 119 -15.49 0.15 -5.77
N GLN A 120 -16.17 1.27 -5.52
CA GLN A 120 -16.20 2.42 -6.44
C GLN A 120 -15.32 3.58 -5.95
N GLU A 121 -14.93 3.55 -4.68
CA GLU A 121 -14.08 4.56 -4.05
C GLU A 121 -12.61 4.30 -4.36
N GLY A 122 -11.84 5.35 -4.66
CA GLY A 122 -10.39 5.28 -4.83
C GLY A 122 -9.65 5.01 -3.52
N CYS A 123 -8.54 4.28 -3.59
CA CYS A 123 -7.77 3.93 -2.41
C CYS A 123 -7.13 5.13 -1.71
N ILE A 124 -6.74 6.18 -2.43
CA ILE A 124 -6.16 7.38 -1.84
C ILE A 124 -7.16 8.06 -0.91
N GLU A 125 -8.41 8.24 -1.37
CA GLU A 125 -9.43 8.90 -0.55
C GLU A 125 -9.83 8.03 0.65
N MET A 126 -9.91 6.71 0.47
CA MET A 126 -10.20 5.77 1.56
C MET A 126 -9.09 5.75 2.63
N ILE A 127 -7.82 5.73 2.22
CA ILE A 127 -6.68 5.78 3.14
C ILE A 127 -6.66 7.13 3.87
N LYS A 128 -6.85 8.23 3.15
CA LYS A 128 -6.91 9.57 3.73
C LYS A 128 -8.02 9.67 4.78
N LYS A 129 -9.21 9.16 4.46
CA LYS A 129 -10.33 9.09 5.41
C LYS A 129 -9.98 8.27 6.64
N PHE A 130 -9.42 7.08 6.46
CA PHE A 130 -8.95 6.23 7.56
C PHE A 130 -7.95 6.96 8.46
N LEU A 131 -6.96 7.64 7.88
CA LEU A 131 -5.95 8.39 8.62
C LEU A 131 -6.55 9.54 9.42
N ILE A 132 -7.48 10.30 8.82
CA ILE A 132 -8.13 11.43 9.50
C ILE A 132 -9.03 10.91 10.63
N ASP A 133 -9.84 9.89 10.38
CA ASP A 133 -10.79 9.34 11.35
C ASP A 133 -10.07 8.68 12.55
N ASN A 134 -8.90 8.08 12.32
CA ASN A 134 -8.11 7.39 13.35
C ASN A 134 -6.93 8.22 13.89
N MET A 135 -6.80 9.48 13.47
CA MET A 135 -5.65 10.34 13.81
C MET A 135 -5.43 10.45 15.33
N LEU A 136 -6.52 10.48 16.09
CA LEU A 136 -6.50 10.56 17.55
C LEU A 136 -5.77 9.38 18.21
N TYR A 137 -5.80 8.20 17.58
CA TYR A 137 -5.11 7.00 18.07
C TYR A 137 -3.73 6.85 17.44
N ILE A 138 -3.60 7.18 16.16
CA ILE A 138 -2.36 7.03 15.39
C ILE A 138 -1.26 7.96 15.92
N ALA A 139 -1.56 9.24 16.11
CA ALA A 139 -0.58 10.23 16.54
C ALA A 139 0.10 9.89 17.89
N PRO A 140 -0.64 9.58 18.99
CA PRO A 140 0.00 9.20 20.24
C PRO A 140 0.74 7.86 20.15
N ALA A 141 0.26 6.89 19.36
CA ALA A 141 0.98 5.62 19.18
C ALA A 141 2.38 5.83 18.56
N PHE A 142 2.47 6.68 17.53
CA PHE A 142 3.76 7.05 16.93
C PHE A 142 4.66 7.80 17.92
N PHE A 143 4.10 8.71 18.72
CA PHE A 143 4.87 9.43 19.72
C PHE A 143 5.45 8.48 20.78
N ILE A 144 4.67 7.53 21.28
CA ILE A 144 5.13 6.52 22.23
C ILE A 144 6.22 5.66 21.62
N PHE A 145 6.03 5.16 20.39
CA PHE A 145 7.02 4.38 19.67
C PHE A 145 8.35 5.15 19.52
N PHE A 146 8.27 6.44 19.20
CA PHE A 146 9.45 7.31 19.07
C PHE A 146 10.17 7.52 20.40
N VAL A 147 9.44 7.77 21.49
CA VAL A 147 10.02 7.90 22.84
C VAL A 147 10.73 6.62 23.26
N ILE A 148 10.13 5.44 22.99
CA ILE A 148 10.76 4.15 23.26
C ILE A 148 12.05 3.99 22.44
N HIS A 149 12.03 4.33 21.15
CA HIS A 149 13.22 4.27 20.29
C HIS A 149 14.35 5.17 20.80
N LEU A 150 14.04 6.40 21.20
CA LEU A 150 15.03 7.31 21.77
C LEU A 150 15.61 6.78 23.09
N PHE A 151 14.76 6.21 23.95
CA PHE A 151 15.23 5.59 25.19
C PHE A 151 16.15 4.39 24.94
N CYS A 152 15.82 3.54 23.97
CA CYS A 152 16.67 2.42 23.56
C CYS A 152 18.03 2.89 23.02
N LEU A 153 18.02 3.91 22.15
CA LEU A 153 19.26 4.48 21.60
C LEU A 153 20.13 5.13 22.69
N PHE A 154 19.51 5.88 23.60
CA PHE A 154 20.22 6.50 24.73
C PHE A 154 20.84 5.45 25.65
N SER A 155 20.09 4.40 25.97
CA SER A 155 20.58 3.29 26.81
C SER A 155 21.73 2.54 26.15
N ALA A 156 21.63 2.29 24.84
CA ALA A 156 22.71 1.67 24.06
C ALA A 156 23.99 2.52 24.06
N CYS A 157 23.86 3.85 23.95
CA CYS A 157 24.99 4.77 24.00
C CYS A 157 25.66 4.78 25.39
N ILE A 158 24.87 4.80 26.47
CA ILE A 158 25.41 4.70 27.83
C ILE A 158 26.19 3.39 28.00
N LEU A 159 25.59 2.27 27.60
CA LEU A 159 26.24 0.95 27.73
C LEU A 159 27.55 0.90 26.96
N GLN A 160 27.59 1.47 25.75
CA GLN A 160 28.81 1.54 24.96
C GLN A 160 29.90 2.36 25.67
N ASN A 161 29.56 3.51 26.23
CA ASN A 161 30.51 4.34 26.96
C ASN A 161 31.05 3.60 28.21
N GLN A 162 30.19 2.91 28.95
CA GLN A 162 30.60 2.11 30.11
C GLN A 162 31.56 0.98 29.74
N ILE A 163 31.33 0.29 28.61
CA ILE A 163 32.24 -0.75 28.12
C ILE A 163 33.60 -0.17 27.78
N PHE A 164 33.65 0.99 27.12
CA PHE A 164 34.91 1.65 26.78
C PHE A 164 35.69 2.10 28.02
N GLU A 165 35.02 2.71 29.00
CA GLU A 165 35.64 3.09 30.28
C GLU A 165 36.20 1.87 31.03
N GLN A 166 35.46 0.76 31.06
CA GLN A 166 35.92 -0.49 31.68
C GLN A 166 37.12 -1.09 30.94
N GLN A 167 37.14 -1.03 29.60
CA GLN A 167 38.29 -1.47 28.83
C GLN A 167 39.54 -0.66 29.17
N GLU A 168 39.44 0.68 29.24
CA GLU A 168 40.56 1.56 29.62
C GLU A 168 41.07 1.27 31.05
N GLU A 169 40.17 1.01 32.00
CA GLU A 169 40.53 0.60 33.36
C GLU A 169 41.30 -0.73 33.36
N TRP A 170 40.85 -1.73 32.60
CA TRP A 170 41.54 -3.02 32.50
C TRP A 170 42.90 -2.92 31.82
N TYR A 171 43.05 -2.03 30.83
CA TYR A 171 44.35 -1.74 30.20
C TYR A 171 45.31 -1.07 31.19
N SER A 172 44.86 -0.07 31.96
CA SER A 172 45.70 0.66 32.90
C SER A 172 46.08 -0.14 34.15
N THR A 173 45.18 -0.97 34.67
CA THR A 173 45.43 -1.84 35.84
C THR A 173 46.14 -3.15 35.49
N GLY A 174 46.37 -3.44 34.21
CA GLY A 174 47.00 -4.67 33.74
C GLY A 174 46.12 -5.93 33.84
N LYS A 175 44.87 -5.80 34.31
CA LYS A 175 43.92 -6.92 34.42
C LYS A 175 43.57 -7.52 33.06
N LEU A 176 43.55 -6.73 31.98
CA LEU A 176 43.22 -7.25 30.64
C LEU A 176 44.22 -8.33 30.18
N LYS A 177 45.51 -8.18 30.52
CA LYS A 177 46.55 -9.16 30.17
C LYS A 177 46.39 -10.47 30.94
N LEU A 178 45.86 -10.44 32.17
CA LEU A 178 45.57 -11.63 32.95
C LEU A 178 44.44 -12.46 32.34
N PHE A 179 43.37 -11.83 31.82
CA PHE A 179 42.27 -12.55 31.17
C PHE A 179 42.63 -13.18 29.81
N VAL A 180 43.61 -12.64 29.09
CA VAL A 180 44.04 -13.19 27.78
C VAL A 180 45.09 -14.30 27.93
N TYR A 181 45.84 -14.32 29.04
CA TYR A 181 46.85 -15.36 29.32
C TYR A 181 46.34 -16.51 30.22
N ASP A 182 45.12 -16.42 30.75
CA ASP A 182 44.47 -17.45 31.59
C ASP A 182 43.42 -18.28 30.81
N GLN A 183 43.58 -18.36 29.48
CA GLN A 183 43.02 -19.43 28.63
C GLN A 183 44.17 -20.27 28.07
#